data_AF-S8F8E5-F1
#
_entry.id   AF-S8F8E5-F1
#
_cell.length_a   1.000
_cell.length_b   1.000
_cell.length_c   1.000
_cell.angle_alpha   90.00
_cell.angle_beta   90.00
_cell.angle_gamma   90.00
#
_symmetry.space_group_name_H-M   'P 1'
#
loop_
_entity.id
_entity.type
_entity.pdbx_description
1 polymer ?
#
loop_
_entity_poly.entity_id
_entity_poly.type
_entity_poly.pdbx_seq_one_letter_code
_entity_poly.pdbx_strand_id
1 'polypeptide(L)'
;MSKKPVGFQFLHSTWMTKSKRNDVPGKHLPKMGNLALYLLCADLSYTCAVVKPTAEVIAEMVSKVDSGAVHGMKILGLVDVANVDKRVVKEKFVWLYKELCQRISLQERERMGFDAVVMEHTLCKVGRFLAGSAYLDRGFKRVEKKKRKATAIEEGDEDEDQGEGSQQKKKKKKKAASKKGKERAVD
;
A
#
# COMPACT_ATOMS: atom_id res chain seq x y z
N MET A 1 -10.43 -43.10 2.80
CA MET A 1 -11.07 -42.00 3.56
C MET A 1 -10.68 -40.68 2.90
N SER A 2 -11.61 -40.03 2.20
CA SER A 2 -11.35 -38.72 1.57
C SER A 2 -11.25 -37.66 2.66
N LYS A 3 -10.04 -37.16 2.93
CA LYS A 3 -9.83 -36.04 3.85
C LYS A 3 -10.40 -34.80 3.17
N LYS A 4 -11.36 -34.11 3.81
CA LYS A 4 -11.89 -32.83 3.30
C LYS A 4 -10.71 -31.88 3.06
N PRO A 5 -10.70 -31.14 1.93
CA PRO A 5 -9.62 -30.21 1.63
C PRO A 5 -9.51 -29.17 2.75
N VAL A 6 -8.27 -28.86 3.14
CA VAL A 6 -7.99 -27.89 4.21
C VAL A 6 -8.40 -26.50 3.71
N GLY A 7 -9.12 -25.74 4.54
CA GLY A 7 -9.56 -24.40 4.19
C GLY A 7 -8.40 -23.41 4.14
N PHE A 8 -8.41 -22.48 3.18
CA PHE A 8 -7.40 -21.43 3.03
C PHE A 8 -7.17 -20.63 4.32
N GLN A 9 -8.26 -20.19 4.97
CA GLN A 9 -8.19 -19.45 6.24
C GLN A 9 -7.61 -20.30 7.37
N PHE A 10 -7.90 -21.60 7.42
CA PHE A 10 -7.36 -22.49 8.44
C PHE A 10 -5.84 -22.62 8.28
N LEU A 11 -5.36 -22.87 7.06
CA LEU A 11 -3.93 -23.00 6.78
C LEU A 11 -3.19 -21.70 7.10
N HIS A 12 -3.72 -20.57 6.61
CA HIS A 12 -3.13 -19.28 6.86
C HIS A 12 -3.15 -18.87 8.35
N SER A 13 -4.26 -19.08 9.06
CA SER A 13 -4.36 -18.74 10.49
C SER A 13 -3.47 -19.62 11.37
N THR A 14 -3.37 -20.92 11.07
CA THR A 14 -2.48 -21.86 11.77
C THR A 14 -1.02 -21.45 11.66
N TRP A 15 -0.64 -20.80 10.56
CA TRP A 15 0.71 -20.28 10.37
C TRP A 15 0.91 -18.87 10.94
N MET A 16 -0.16 -18.08 11.05
CA MET A 16 -0.13 -16.69 11.52
C MET A 16 -0.27 -16.52 13.03
N THR A 17 -0.69 -17.55 13.76
CA THR A 17 -0.73 -17.52 15.23
C THR A 17 0.68 -17.27 15.77
N LYS A 18 0.90 -16.03 16.24
CA LYS A 18 2.09 -15.64 17.00
C LYS A 18 2.17 -16.54 18.24
N SER A 19 2.89 -17.64 18.12
CA SER A 19 3.34 -18.41 19.27
C SER A 19 4.14 -17.46 20.16
N LYS A 20 3.54 -17.08 21.29
CA LYS A 20 4.30 -16.60 22.44
C LYS A 20 5.35 -17.67 22.71
N ARG A 21 6.59 -17.23 22.88
CA ARG A 21 7.79 -18.06 23.05
C ARG A 21 7.50 -19.33 23.87
N ASN A 22 8.03 -20.43 23.35
CA ASN A 22 8.28 -21.74 23.95
C ASN A 22 7.12 -22.76 23.86
N ASP A 23 7.45 -23.92 23.27
CA ASP A 23 6.70 -25.19 23.23
C ASP A 23 5.45 -25.34 22.35
N VAL A 24 5.58 -25.06 21.05
CA VAL A 24 4.79 -25.82 20.07
C VAL A 24 5.74 -26.63 19.16
N PRO A 25 5.79 -27.97 19.28
CA PRO A 25 6.53 -28.79 18.33
C PRO A 25 5.83 -28.68 16.97
N GLY A 26 6.51 -28.10 15.98
CA GLY A 26 5.98 -27.99 14.62
C GLY A 26 5.81 -26.57 14.07
N LYS A 27 6.79 -25.68 14.27
CA LYS A 27 6.98 -24.61 13.27
C LYS A 27 7.44 -25.28 11.97
N HIS A 28 6.51 -25.66 11.10
CA HIS A 28 6.86 -26.27 9.83
C HIS A 28 7.53 -25.26 8.87
N LEU A 29 7.31 -23.94 9.04
CA LEU A 29 7.89 -22.87 8.22
C LEU A 29 8.25 -21.60 9.04
N PRO A 30 9.21 -21.67 9.99
CA PRO A 30 9.50 -20.60 10.96
C PRO A 30 10.04 -19.28 10.37
N LYS A 31 10.37 -19.23 9.08
CA LYS A 31 11.02 -18.08 8.41
C LYS A 31 10.18 -17.39 7.34
N MET A 32 8.96 -17.87 7.05
CA MET A 32 8.12 -17.23 6.04
C MET A 32 7.31 -16.08 6.64
N GLY A 33 7.45 -14.88 6.06
CA GLY A 33 6.61 -13.74 6.41
C GLY A 33 5.18 -13.86 5.88
N ASN A 34 4.27 -13.03 6.39
CA ASN A 34 2.83 -13.06 6.05
C ASN A 34 2.57 -13.01 4.54
N LEU A 35 3.34 -12.21 3.81
CA LEU A 35 3.23 -12.12 2.35
C LEU A 35 3.63 -13.44 1.67
N ALA A 36 4.74 -14.06 2.09
CA ALA A 36 5.18 -15.33 1.53
C ALA A 36 4.19 -16.46 1.81
N LEU A 37 3.60 -16.49 3.01
CA LEU A 37 2.55 -17.46 3.37
C LEU A 37 1.28 -17.23 2.55
N TYR A 38 0.87 -15.97 2.35
CA TYR A 38 -0.25 -15.64 1.48
C TYR A 38 -0.04 -16.15 0.04
N LEU A 39 1.13 -15.86 -0.55
CA LEU A 39 1.47 -16.30 -1.90
C LEU A 39 1.51 -17.82 -1.99
N LEU A 40 2.12 -18.51 -1.02
CA LEU A 40 2.12 -19.97 -0.96
C LEU A 40 0.69 -20.55 -0.89
N CYS A 41 -0.18 -19.97 -0.06
CA CYS A 41 -1.58 -20.41 0.01
C CYS A 41 -2.33 -20.16 -1.30
N ALA A 42 -2.04 -19.06 -2.01
CA ALA A 42 -2.61 -18.79 -3.31
C ALA A 42 -2.16 -19.83 -4.34
N ASP A 43 -0.86 -20.14 -4.42
CA ASP A 43 -0.31 -21.17 -5.31
C ASP A 43 -0.91 -22.55 -5.02
N LEU A 44 -1.01 -22.94 -3.74
CA LEU A 44 -1.65 -24.19 -3.32
C LEU A 44 -3.14 -24.26 -3.66
N SER A 45 -3.81 -23.11 -3.74
CA SER A 45 -5.21 -23.05 -4.17
C SER A 45 -5.38 -23.30 -5.68
N TYR A 46 -4.38 -22.93 -6.49
CA TYR A 46 -4.36 -23.22 -7.93
C TYR A 46 -3.99 -24.67 -8.25
N THR A 47 -3.25 -25.36 -7.37
CA THR A 47 -2.96 -26.79 -7.50
C THR A 47 -4.04 -27.70 -6.90
N CYS A 48 -5.18 -27.14 -6.50
CA CYS A 48 -6.28 -27.84 -5.82
C CYS A 48 -5.89 -28.52 -4.48
N ALA A 49 -4.72 -28.18 -3.92
CA ALA A 49 -4.28 -28.68 -2.61
C ALA A 49 -5.02 -27.99 -1.45
N VAL A 50 -5.48 -26.76 -1.67
CA VAL A 50 -6.21 -25.93 -0.71
C VAL A 50 -7.47 -25.39 -1.38
N VAL A 51 -8.54 -25.21 -0.61
CA VAL A 51 -9.78 -24.59 -1.12
C VAL A 51 -9.51 -23.17 -1.59
N LYS A 52 -10.02 -22.81 -2.77
CA LYS A 52 -9.89 -21.47 -3.33
C LYS A 52 -10.50 -20.41 -2.38
N PRO A 53 -9.77 -19.34 -2.03
CA PRO A 53 -10.27 -18.33 -1.11
C PRO A 53 -11.43 -17.53 -1.72
N THR A 54 -12.40 -17.14 -0.90
CA THR A 54 -13.47 -16.24 -1.32
C THR A 54 -12.96 -14.79 -1.38
N ALA A 55 -13.73 -13.90 -2.03
CA ALA A 55 -13.37 -12.49 -2.13
C ALA A 55 -13.27 -11.83 -0.75
N GLU A 56 -14.09 -12.23 0.21
CA GLU A 56 -14.07 -11.73 1.59
C GLU A 56 -12.77 -12.13 2.32
N VAL A 57 -12.30 -13.35 2.10
CA VAL A 57 -11.02 -13.84 2.65
C VAL A 57 -9.86 -13.03 2.09
N ILE A 58 -9.84 -12.80 0.77
CA ILE A 58 -8.80 -11.99 0.14
C ILE A 58 -8.90 -10.53 0.60
N ALA A 59 -10.10 -9.96 0.71
CA ALA A 59 -10.31 -8.61 1.21
C ALA A 59 -9.74 -8.45 2.64
N GLU A 60 -9.95 -9.45 3.50
CA GLU A 60 -9.36 -9.48 4.83
C GLU A 60 -7.83 -9.48 4.78
N MET A 61 -7.25 -10.29 3.89
CA MET A 61 -5.80 -10.35 3.67
C MET A 61 -5.24 -9.02 3.18
N VAL A 62 -5.88 -8.40 2.19
CA VAL A 62 -5.50 -7.08 1.65
C VAL A 62 -5.49 -6.02 2.77
N SER A 63 -6.50 -6.02 3.65
CA SER A 63 -6.55 -5.08 4.79
C SER A 63 -5.47 -5.32 5.86
N LYS A 64 -4.89 -6.52 5.91
CA LYS A 64 -3.89 -6.93 6.92
C LYS A 64 -2.45 -6.75 6.43
N VAL A 65 -2.20 -7.03 5.16
CA VAL A 65 -0.85 -7.07 4.57
C VAL A 65 -0.37 -5.68 4.12
N ASP A 66 -1.26 -4.67 4.11
CA ASP A 66 -0.98 -3.30 3.60
C ASP A 66 -0.24 -3.36 2.25
N SER A 67 -0.84 -4.13 1.33
CA SER A 67 -0.19 -4.54 0.08
C SER A 67 -0.30 -3.46 -1.00
N GLY A 68 0.39 -3.69 -2.13
CA GLY A 68 0.21 -2.90 -3.35
C GLY A 68 -1.25 -2.82 -3.81
N ALA A 69 -2.12 -3.77 -3.41
CA ALA A 69 -3.53 -3.73 -3.75
C ALA A 69 -4.24 -2.54 -3.09
N VAL A 70 -3.93 -2.23 -1.82
CA VAL A 70 -4.46 -1.05 -1.14
C VAL A 70 -4.01 0.22 -1.85
N HIS A 71 -2.75 0.26 -2.29
CA HIS A 71 -2.25 1.37 -3.10
C HIS A 71 -2.99 1.50 -4.44
N GLY A 72 -3.25 0.39 -5.13
CA GLY A 72 -4.09 0.37 -6.34
C GLY A 72 -5.50 0.91 -6.09
N MET A 73 -6.12 0.53 -4.97
CA MET A 73 -7.44 1.03 -4.58
C MET A 73 -7.44 2.54 -4.28
N LYS A 74 -6.37 3.06 -3.68
CA LYS A 74 -6.17 4.52 -3.51
C LYS A 74 -6.05 5.21 -4.86
N ILE A 75 -5.29 4.65 -5.80
CA ILE A 75 -5.15 5.18 -7.15
C ILE A 75 -6.50 5.26 -7.87
N LEU A 76 -7.34 4.24 -7.70
CA LEU A 76 -8.69 4.19 -8.27
C LEU A 76 -9.69 5.09 -7.54
N GLY A 77 -9.29 5.79 -6.47
CA GLY A 77 -10.19 6.65 -5.68
C GLY A 77 -11.24 5.87 -4.87
N LEU A 78 -11.02 4.58 -4.62
CA LEU A 78 -11.96 3.73 -3.87
C LEU A 78 -11.78 3.87 -2.35
N VAL A 79 -10.56 4.20 -1.92
CA VAL A 79 -10.17 4.36 -0.53
C VAL A 79 -9.42 5.69 -0.40
N ASP A 80 -9.61 6.37 0.73
CA ASP A 80 -8.91 7.62 1.01
C ASP A 80 -7.39 7.38 1.10
N VAL A 81 -6.64 8.33 0.56
CA VAL A 81 -5.19 8.36 0.60
C VAL A 81 -4.69 8.68 2.01
N ALA A 82 -5.40 9.56 2.74
CA ALA A 82 -4.99 10.09 4.03
C ALA A 82 -5.34 9.15 5.20
N ASN A 83 -6.52 8.55 5.18
CA ASN A 83 -6.99 7.69 6.26
C ASN A 83 -7.54 6.36 5.73
N VAL A 84 -6.73 5.30 5.87
CA VAL A 84 -7.10 3.96 5.41
C VAL A 84 -7.81 3.20 6.53
N ASP A 85 -9.13 3.23 6.52
CA ASP A 85 -9.93 2.33 7.34
C ASP A 85 -9.93 0.91 6.73
N LYS A 86 -9.46 -0.07 7.51
CA LYS A 86 -9.43 -1.49 7.13
C LYS A 86 -10.81 -2.02 6.80
N ARG A 87 -11.88 -1.54 7.44
CA ARG A 87 -13.26 -1.95 7.13
C ARG A 87 -13.65 -1.47 5.73
N VAL A 88 -13.39 -0.20 5.43
CA VAL A 88 -13.64 0.38 4.10
C VAL A 88 -12.84 -0.34 3.02
N VAL A 89 -11.57 -0.67 3.26
CA VAL A 89 -10.76 -1.47 2.33
C VAL A 89 -11.44 -2.80 2.01
N LYS A 90 -11.92 -3.53 3.02
CA LYS A 90 -12.60 -4.82 2.80
C LYS A 90 -13.86 -4.66 1.98
N GLU A 91 -14.73 -3.73 2.37
CA GLU A 91 -16.02 -3.47 1.71
C GLU A 91 -15.81 -3.05 0.25
N LYS A 92 -14.88 -2.13 -0.01
CA LYS A 92 -14.57 -1.64 -1.36
C LYS A 92 -13.92 -2.69 -2.24
N PHE A 93 -13.08 -3.56 -1.68
CA PHE A 93 -12.49 -4.67 -2.43
C PHE A 93 -13.58 -5.65 -2.89
N VAL A 94 -14.43 -6.11 -1.97
CA VAL A 94 -15.51 -7.04 -2.30
C VAL A 94 -16.49 -6.42 -3.30
N TRP A 95 -16.84 -5.14 -3.12
CA TRP A 95 -17.67 -4.42 -4.07
C TRP A 95 -17.04 -4.39 -5.47
N LEU A 96 -15.77 -3.99 -5.59
CA LEU A 96 -15.06 -3.93 -6.88
C LEU A 96 -15.02 -5.30 -7.56
N TYR A 97 -14.77 -6.36 -6.79
CA TYR A 97 -14.78 -7.73 -7.32
C TYR A 97 -16.13 -8.10 -7.92
N LYS A 98 -17.22 -7.81 -7.20
CA LYS A 98 -18.59 -8.08 -7.65
C LYS A 98 -18.94 -7.28 -8.89
N GLU A 99 -18.59 -5.99 -8.94
CA GLU A 99 -18.80 -5.14 -10.11
C GLU A 99 -18.07 -5.67 -11.35
N LEU A 100 -16.79 -6.03 -11.23
CA LEU A 100 -16.04 -6.61 -12.34
C LEU A 100 -16.62 -7.96 -12.76
N CYS A 101 -17.07 -8.76 -11.81
CA CYS A 101 -17.74 -10.03 -12.07
C CYS A 101 -19.08 -9.87 -12.80
N GLN A 102 -19.77 -8.74 -12.67
CA GLN A 102 -20.99 -8.46 -13.41
C GLN A 102 -20.72 -7.95 -14.82
N ARG A 103 -19.58 -7.29 -15.03
CA ARG A 103 -19.18 -6.69 -16.32
C ARG A 103 -18.45 -7.66 -17.24
N ILE A 104 -17.71 -8.61 -16.67
CA ILE A 104 -16.95 -9.62 -17.41
C ILE A 104 -17.81 -10.88 -17.50
N SER A 105 -18.02 -11.41 -18.70
CA SER A 105 -18.80 -12.63 -18.89
C SER A 105 -18.16 -13.82 -18.17
N LEU A 106 -18.95 -14.84 -17.83
CA LEU A 106 -18.42 -16.05 -17.20
C LEU A 106 -17.32 -16.71 -18.04
N GLN A 107 -17.52 -16.79 -19.36
CA GLN A 107 -16.56 -17.38 -20.29
C GLN A 107 -15.23 -16.60 -20.33
N GLU A 108 -15.28 -15.27 -20.32
CA GLU A 108 -14.08 -14.44 -20.25
C GLU A 108 -13.36 -14.61 -18.91
N ARG A 109 -14.09 -14.65 -17.79
CA ARG A 109 -13.50 -14.89 -16.48
C ARG A 109 -12.79 -16.24 -16.42
N GLU A 110 -13.42 -17.29 -16.93
CA GLU A 110 -12.82 -18.63 -16.99
C GLU A 110 -11.57 -18.65 -17.86
N ARG A 111 -11.62 -18.05 -19.05
CA ARG A 111 -10.46 -17.94 -19.96
C ARG A 111 -9.29 -17.16 -19.34
N MET A 112 -9.59 -16.10 -18.59
CA MET A 112 -8.55 -15.30 -17.92
C MET A 112 -8.08 -15.92 -16.59
N GLY A 113 -8.80 -16.91 -16.06
CA GLY A 113 -8.64 -17.34 -14.67
C GLY A 113 -8.97 -16.24 -13.66
N PHE A 114 -9.88 -15.31 -14.01
CA PHE A 114 -10.21 -14.17 -13.16
C PHE A 114 -10.90 -14.62 -11.88
N ASP A 115 -10.26 -14.33 -10.76
CA ASP A 115 -10.74 -14.60 -9.41
C ASP A 115 -10.28 -13.50 -8.44
N ALA A 116 -10.59 -13.66 -7.15
CA ALA A 116 -10.23 -12.66 -6.14
C ALA A 116 -8.71 -12.48 -5.97
N VAL A 117 -7.90 -13.53 -6.15
CA VAL A 117 -6.43 -13.48 -6.06
C VAL A 117 -5.87 -12.72 -7.27
N VAL A 118 -6.35 -13.02 -8.47
CA VAL A 118 -6.00 -12.29 -9.69
C VAL A 118 -6.41 -10.82 -9.59
N MET A 119 -7.57 -10.52 -9.00
CA MET A 119 -7.96 -9.12 -8.77
C MET A 119 -7.00 -8.40 -7.82
N GLU A 120 -6.59 -9.04 -6.71
CA GLU A 120 -5.58 -8.49 -5.78
C GLU A 120 -4.25 -8.18 -6.50
N HIS A 121 -3.76 -9.11 -7.31
CA HIS A 121 -2.55 -8.94 -8.09
C HIS A 121 -2.69 -7.88 -9.19
N THR A 122 -3.88 -7.76 -9.78
CA THR A 122 -4.19 -6.71 -10.75
C THR A 122 -4.12 -5.35 -10.08
N LEU A 123 -4.76 -5.19 -8.91
CA LEU A 123 -4.71 -3.96 -8.10
C LEU A 123 -3.28 -3.58 -7.71
N CYS A 124 -2.44 -4.54 -7.34
CA CYS A 124 -1.01 -4.30 -7.07
C CYS A 124 -0.26 -3.69 -8.27
N LYS A 125 -0.70 -3.99 -9.49
CA LYS A 125 -0.07 -3.54 -10.74
C LYS A 125 -0.78 -2.35 -11.37
N VAL A 126 -1.94 -1.91 -10.86
CA VAL A 126 -2.70 -0.76 -11.39
C VAL A 126 -1.82 0.47 -11.54
N GLY A 127 -0.95 0.76 -10.56
CA GLY A 127 -0.02 1.88 -10.65
C GLY A 127 0.90 1.81 -11.87
N ARG A 128 1.33 0.62 -12.29
CA ARG A 128 2.18 0.44 -13.48
C ARG A 128 1.40 0.65 -14.77
N PHE A 129 0.16 0.14 -14.83
CA PHE A 129 -0.70 0.32 -16.00
C PHE A 129 -1.11 1.77 -16.20
N LEU A 130 -1.30 2.50 -15.09
CA LEU A 130 -1.72 3.89 -15.14
C LEU A 130 -0.54 4.88 -15.23
N ALA A 131 0.69 4.48 -14.86
CA ALA A 131 1.89 5.34 -14.91
C ALA A 131 2.18 5.95 -16.29
N GLY A 132 1.78 5.28 -17.38
CA GLY A 132 1.87 5.80 -18.75
C GLY A 132 0.54 6.36 -19.30
N SER A 133 -0.53 6.33 -18.50
CA SER A 133 -1.86 6.74 -18.89
C SER A 133 -2.10 8.22 -18.54
N ALA A 134 -2.67 8.97 -19.47
CA ALA A 134 -3.10 10.36 -19.25
C ALA A 134 -4.06 10.54 -18.05
N TYR A 135 -4.63 9.44 -17.53
CA TYR A 135 -5.48 9.43 -16.33
C TYR A 135 -4.75 9.87 -15.05
N LEU A 136 -3.49 9.44 -14.84
CA LEU A 136 -2.75 9.86 -13.64
C LEU A 136 -2.32 11.32 -13.69
N ASP A 137 -2.03 11.81 -14.89
CA ASP A 137 -1.50 13.17 -15.09
C ASP A 137 -2.51 14.26 -14.70
N ARG A 138 -3.82 13.99 -14.81
CA ARG A 138 -4.88 14.95 -14.45
C ARG A 138 -5.42 14.77 -13.03
N GLY A 139 -5.52 13.53 -12.54
CA GLY A 139 -6.15 13.22 -11.25
C GLY A 139 -5.21 13.38 -10.05
N PHE A 140 -4.01 12.80 -10.13
CA PHE A 140 -3.12 12.69 -8.97
C PHE A 140 -2.37 14.00 -8.66
N LYS A 141 -1.91 14.71 -9.71
CA LYS A 141 -1.28 16.04 -9.56
C LYS A 141 -2.19 17.05 -8.88
N ARG A 142 -3.52 16.94 -9.03
CA ARG A 142 -4.49 17.81 -8.33
C ARG A 142 -4.56 17.54 -6.83
N VAL A 143 -4.49 16.27 -6.42
CA VAL A 143 -4.53 15.89 -5.00
C VAL A 143 -3.24 16.27 -4.29
N GLU A 144 -2.07 16.03 -4.90
CA GLU A 144 -0.79 16.47 -4.33
C GLU A 144 -0.67 18.00 -4.27
N LYS A 145 -1.13 18.72 -5.29
CA LYS A 145 -1.09 20.19 -5.31
C LYS A 145 -2.05 20.79 -4.27
N LYS A 146 -3.19 20.15 -4.03
CA LYS A 146 -4.12 20.54 -2.95
C LYS A 146 -3.52 20.26 -1.56
N LYS A 147 -2.78 19.16 -1.40
CA LYS A 147 -2.05 18.84 -0.16
C LYS A 147 -0.96 19.86 0.16
N ARG A 148 -0.10 20.22 -0.81
CA ARG A 148 0.92 21.28 -0.63
C ARG A 148 0.32 22.63 -0.29
N LYS A 149 -0.88 22.93 -0.81
CA LYS A 149 -1.57 24.19 -0.52
C LYS A 149 -2.24 24.18 0.86
N ALA A 150 -2.67 23.03 1.36
CA ALA A 150 -3.22 22.90 2.71
C ALA A 150 -2.15 23.00 3.79
N THR A 151 -1.00 22.32 3.63
CA THR A 151 0.12 22.46 4.59
C THR A 151 0.77 23.84 4.57
N ALA A 152 0.77 24.54 3.44
CA ALA A 152 1.28 25.91 3.38
C ALA A 152 0.35 26.97 4.01
N ILE A 153 -0.90 26.62 4.32
CA ILE A 153 -1.85 27.52 5.01
C ILE A 153 -1.73 27.34 6.54
N GLU A 154 -1.39 26.15 7.03
CA GLU A 154 -1.24 25.91 8.47
C GLU A 154 0.09 26.40 9.06
N GLU A 155 1.11 26.70 8.24
CA GLU A 155 2.40 27.26 8.68
C GLU A 155 2.49 28.81 8.54
N GLY A 156 1.37 29.49 8.28
CA GLY A 156 1.34 30.93 7.93
C GLY A 156 0.63 31.88 8.91
N ASP A 157 0.11 31.39 10.05
CA ASP A 157 -0.73 32.18 10.98
C ASP A 157 -0.12 32.26 12.41
N GLU A 158 1.20 32.43 12.51
CA GLU A 158 1.84 32.91 13.73
C GLU A 158 2.83 34.01 13.37
N ASP A 159 2.37 35.25 13.26
CA ASP A 159 3.14 36.46 13.58
C ASP A 159 2.30 37.70 13.25
N GLU A 160 1.62 38.27 14.25
CA GLU A 160 1.41 39.72 14.38
C GLU A 160 0.81 40.03 15.76
N ASP A 161 1.68 40.30 16.75
CA ASP A 161 1.34 41.29 17.77
C ASP A 161 2.54 42.23 18.01
N GLN A 162 2.20 43.50 18.11
CA GLN A 162 3.04 44.66 17.87
C GLN A 162 3.88 45.03 19.09
N GLY A 163 5.14 45.43 18.85
CA GLY A 163 5.98 46.07 19.84
C GLY A 163 6.86 47.15 19.20
N GLU A 164 6.36 48.38 19.14
CA GLU A 164 7.12 49.57 18.78
C GLU A 164 8.28 49.80 19.78
N GLY A 165 9.48 50.11 19.26
CA GLY A 165 10.65 50.36 20.11
C GLY A 165 11.90 50.83 19.37
N SER A 166 11.88 52.08 18.91
CA SER A 166 12.99 53.06 18.92
C SER A 166 14.45 52.61 18.63
N GLN A 167 14.91 53.06 17.44
CA GLN A 167 16.12 53.84 17.18
C GLN A 167 17.51 53.48 17.78
N GLN A 168 18.46 53.42 16.84
CA GLN A 168 19.84 53.96 16.84
C GLN A 168 21.06 53.05 17.12
N LYS A 169 21.90 53.01 16.07
CA LYS A 169 23.35 53.31 16.02
C LYS A 169 24.37 52.14 15.96
N LYS A 170 25.16 52.25 14.87
CA LYS A 170 26.64 52.17 14.76
C LYS A 170 27.27 50.91 14.15
N LYS A 171 27.65 51.08 12.88
CA LYS A 171 29.03 51.06 12.33
C LYS A 171 29.95 49.83 12.56
N LYS A 172 30.40 49.32 11.40
CA LYS A 172 31.76 48.87 11.03
C LYS A 172 32.36 47.63 11.73
N LYS A 173 32.65 46.60 10.92
CA LYS A 173 34.03 46.20 10.52
C LYS A 173 34.00 45.00 9.55
N LYS A 174 34.56 45.17 8.35
CA LYS A 174 35.81 44.55 7.84
C LYS A 174 35.72 43.07 7.40
N LYS A 175 35.80 42.92 6.07
CA LYS A 175 36.61 41.97 5.28
C LYS A 175 37.38 40.88 6.07
N ALA A 176 37.21 39.64 5.64
CA ALA A 176 38.32 38.70 5.45
C ALA A 176 38.01 37.77 4.26
N ALA A 177 38.96 37.70 3.35
CA ALA A 177 39.04 36.74 2.26
C ALA A 177 40.04 35.65 2.65
N SER A 178 39.83 34.40 2.21
CA SER A 178 40.84 33.37 1.89
C SER A 178 40.07 32.12 1.46
N LYS A 179 40.11 31.57 0.24
CA LYS A 179 41.22 31.11 -0.62
C LYS A 179 41.87 29.80 -0.11
N LYS A 180 42.01 28.85 -1.06
CA LYS A 180 42.65 27.50 -1.08
C LYS A 180 41.64 26.35 -0.92
N GLY A 181 41.45 25.48 -1.92
CA GLY A 181 42.42 24.58 -2.58
C GLY A 181 42.02 23.15 -2.16
N LYS A 182 42.14 22.05 -2.91
CA LYS A 182 43.13 21.61 -3.90
C LYS A 182 42.72 20.18 -4.37
N GLU A 183 42.86 19.90 -5.67
CA GLU A 183 43.26 18.67 -6.40
C GLU A 183 42.91 17.25 -5.86
N ARG A 184 42.26 16.39 -6.66
CA ARG A 184 42.80 15.32 -7.56
C ARG A 184 43.64 14.21 -6.90
N ALA A 185 43.16 12.97 -7.04
CA ALA A 185 43.84 11.69 -7.34
C ALA A 185 42.69 10.67 -7.56
N VAL A 186 42.47 9.98 -8.68
CA VAL A 186 43.29 9.03 -9.46
C VAL A 186 44.02 8.03 -8.56
N ASP A 187 43.39 6.87 -8.36
CA ASP A 187 43.90 5.56 -8.80
C ASP A 187 42.70 4.63 -9.06
#